data_AF-F6I5D4-F1
#
_entry.id   AF-F6I5D4-F1
#
_cell.length_a   1.000
_cell.length_b   1.000
_cell.length_c   1.000
_cell.angle_alpha   90.00
_cell.angle_beta   90.00
_cell.angle_gamma   90.00
#
_symmetry.space_group_name_H-M   'P 1'
#
loop_
_entity.id
_entity.type
_entity.pdbx_description
1 polymer ?
#
loop_
_entity_poly.entity_id
_entity_poly.type
_entity_poly.pdbx_seq_one_letter_code
_entity_poly.pdbx_strand_id
1 'polypeptide(L)'
;MKIRMLTKENPDNKIRIANRGGIPPLVQLLSYPDSKLQEHTVTALLNLLIDEANKRLITREGAIPAIIEILQNGTDEARENSAAALFSLSMLDENKVTIGSLNGIPPLVNLLQNGTTKEKKDATTALFNLSLNPSNKL
;
A
#
# COMPACT_ATOMS: atom_id res chain seq x y z
N MET A 1 -8.89 12.27 -11.03
CA MET A 1 -10.29 11.76 -11.11
C MET A 1 -10.48 10.48 -11.93
N LYS A 2 -9.95 10.31 -13.15
CA LYS A 2 -10.30 9.17 -14.05
C LYS A 2 -9.77 7.78 -13.62
N ILE A 3 -8.59 7.69 -13.01
CA ILE A 3 -7.96 6.41 -12.64
C ILE A 3 -8.67 5.71 -11.47
N ARG A 4 -9.19 6.48 -10.50
CA ARG A 4 -9.94 5.95 -9.34
C ARG A 4 -11.25 5.29 -9.74
N MET A 5 -12.03 5.92 -10.64
CA MET A 5 -13.30 5.35 -11.12
C MET A 5 -13.09 4.06 -11.90
N LEU A 6 -12.04 4.01 -12.76
CA LEU A 6 -11.74 2.83 -13.57
C LEU A 6 -11.44 1.58 -12.72
N THR A 7 -10.81 1.74 -11.55
CA THR A 7 -10.51 0.61 -10.66
C THR A 7 -11.65 0.28 -9.69
N LYS A 8 -12.53 1.22 -9.36
CA LYS A 8 -13.62 1.01 -8.40
C LYS A 8 -14.87 0.38 -9.02
N GLU A 9 -15.16 0.63 -10.29
CA GLU A 9 -16.46 0.29 -10.91
C GLU A 9 -16.48 -1.00 -11.73
N ASN A 10 -15.34 -1.61 -12.08
CA ASN A 10 -15.34 -2.85 -12.86
C ASN A 10 -14.13 -3.76 -12.57
N PRO A 11 -14.32 -5.00 -12.09
CA PRO A 11 -13.26 -6.01 -11.97
C PRO A 11 -12.47 -6.24 -13.27
N ASP A 12 -13.13 -6.14 -14.43
CA ASP A 12 -12.49 -6.30 -15.75
C ASP A 12 -11.52 -5.16 -16.06
N ASN A 13 -11.74 -3.96 -15.51
CA ASN A 13 -10.81 -2.85 -15.66
C ASN A 13 -9.56 -3.01 -14.78
N LYS A 14 -9.71 -3.64 -13.59
CA LYS A 14 -8.56 -4.02 -12.74
C LYS A 14 -7.66 -5.02 -13.48
N ILE A 15 -8.27 -6.04 -14.08
CA ILE A 15 -7.58 -7.05 -14.90
C ILE A 15 -6.95 -6.40 -16.14
N ARG A 16 -7.64 -5.47 -16.81
CA ARG A 16 -7.11 -4.79 -18.01
C ARG A 16 -5.95 -3.83 -17.73
N ILE A 17 -5.96 -3.09 -16.62
CA ILE A 17 -4.84 -2.20 -16.25
C ILE A 17 -3.60 -3.04 -15.93
N ALA A 18 -3.76 -4.11 -15.15
CA ALA A 18 -2.66 -5.02 -14.85
C ALA A 18 -2.12 -5.72 -16.11
N ASN A 19 -2.99 -6.34 -16.91
CA ASN A 19 -2.61 -7.10 -18.11
C ASN A 19 -2.06 -6.24 -19.24
N ARG A 20 -2.24 -4.91 -19.21
CA ARG A 20 -1.66 -3.97 -20.20
C ARG A 20 -0.38 -3.29 -19.71
N GLY A 21 0.25 -3.80 -18.65
CA GLY A 21 1.49 -3.22 -18.13
C GLY A 21 1.29 -1.89 -17.40
N GLY A 22 0.12 -1.66 -16.80
CA GLY A 22 -0.19 -0.44 -16.06
C GLY A 22 0.44 -0.38 -14.66
N ILE A 23 0.90 -1.50 -14.10
CA ILE A 23 1.47 -1.54 -12.74
C ILE A 23 2.80 -0.79 -12.64
N PRO A 24 3.82 -1.02 -13.50
CA PRO A 24 5.09 -0.31 -13.39
C PRO A 24 4.96 1.23 -13.45
N PRO A 25 4.16 1.82 -14.37
CA PRO A 25 3.90 3.27 -14.35
C PRO A 25 3.21 3.74 -13.07
N LEU A 26 2.26 2.98 -12.53
CA LEU A 26 1.63 3.33 -11.26
C LEU A 26 2.64 3.32 -10.10
N VAL A 27 3.56 2.36 -10.06
CA VAL A 27 4.59 2.33 -9.01
C VAL A 27 5.52 3.55 -9.11
N GLN A 28 5.89 3.97 -10.33
CA GLN A 28 6.68 5.19 -10.54
C GLN A 28 5.97 6.46 -10.04
N LEU A 29 4.64 6.53 -10.18
CA LEU A 29 3.85 7.69 -9.74
C LEU A 29 3.75 7.84 -8.21
N LEU A 30 4.09 6.81 -7.43
CA LEU A 30 4.13 6.92 -5.96
C LEU A 30 5.17 7.93 -5.47
N SER A 31 6.28 8.08 -6.21
CA SER A 31 7.38 8.98 -5.84
C SER A 31 7.26 10.36 -6.51
N TYR A 32 6.18 10.62 -7.25
CA TYR A 32 5.96 11.93 -7.87
C TYR A 32 5.51 12.94 -6.81
N PRO A 33 6.09 14.17 -6.76
CA PRO A 33 5.84 15.15 -5.70
C PRO A 33 4.49 15.89 -5.88
N ASP A 34 3.40 15.14 -5.96
CA ASP A 34 2.03 15.64 -5.96
C ASP A 34 1.17 14.77 -5.05
N SER A 35 0.75 15.31 -3.91
CA SER A 35 0.06 14.54 -2.88
C SER A 35 -1.26 13.94 -3.34
N LYS A 36 -1.99 14.63 -4.24
CA LYS A 36 -3.26 14.11 -4.80
C LYS A 36 -3.00 12.95 -5.77
N LEU A 37 -1.93 13.04 -6.55
CA LEU A 37 -1.51 11.97 -7.45
C LEU A 37 -1.03 10.76 -6.66
N GLN A 38 -0.24 10.96 -5.60
CA GLN A 38 0.18 9.89 -4.69
C GLN A 38 -1.02 9.18 -4.05
N GLU A 39 -1.98 9.94 -3.52
CA GLU A 39 -3.23 9.42 -2.94
C GLU A 39 -4.03 8.57 -3.96
N HIS A 40 -4.23 9.10 -5.18
CA HIS A 40 -4.92 8.37 -6.23
C HIS A 40 -4.15 7.12 -6.68
N THR A 41 -2.83 7.19 -6.70
CA THR A 41 -1.95 6.10 -7.12
C THR A 41 -1.95 4.96 -6.10
N VAL A 42 -1.78 5.27 -4.81
CA VAL A 42 -1.83 4.24 -3.75
C VAL A 42 -3.22 3.60 -3.68
N THR A 43 -4.30 4.39 -3.88
CA THR A 43 -5.66 3.85 -3.98
C THR A 43 -5.81 2.88 -5.16
N ALA A 44 -5.27 3.23 -6.32
CA ALA A 44 -5.33 2.38 -7.51
C ALA A 44 -4.55 1.07 -7.29
N LEU A 45 -3.35 1.13 -6.71
CA LEU A 45 -2.56 -0.04 -6.38
C LEU A 45 -3.25 -0.92 -5.33
N LEU A 46 -3.83 -0.33 -4.28
CA LEU A 46 -4.62 -1.05 -3.27
C LEU A 46 -5.75 -1.87 -3.91
N ASN A 47 -6.45 -1.29 -4.89
CA ASN A 47 -7.50 -1.99 -5.63
C ASN A 47 -7.00 -3.18 -6.46
N LEU A 48 -5.73 -3.16 -6.89
CA LEU A 48 -5.07 -4.22 -7.65
C LEU A 48 -4.47 -5.32 -6.76
N LEU A 49 -4.13 -5.01 -5.50
CA LEU A 49 -3.55 -5.92 -4.52
C LEU A 49 -4.48 -7.05 -4.04
N ILE A 50 -5.72 -7.08 -4.53
CA ILE A 50 -6.66 -8.19 -4.32
C ILE A 50 -6.17 -9.45 -5.03
N ASP A 51 -5.47 -9.30 -6.16
CA ASP A 51 -4.89 -10.40 -6.92
C ASP A 51 -3.43 -10.67 -6.48
N GLU A 52 -3.11 -11.95 -6.28
CA GLU A 52 -1.77 -12.34 -5.79
C GLU A 52 -0.67 -12.09 -6.84
N ALA A 53 -0.93 -12.30 -8.12
CA ALA A 53 0.05 -12.05 -9.17
C ALA A 53 0.38 -10.55 -9.27
N ASN A 54 -0.64 -9.69 -9.16
CA ASN A 54 -0.46 -8.25 -9.05
C ASN A 54 0.34 -7.86 -7.81
N LYS A 55 0.09 -8.50 -6.67
CA LYS A 55 0.84 -8.25 -5.43
C LYS A 55 2.33 -8.53 -5.57
N ARG A 56 2.67 -9.68 -6.18
CA ARG A 56 4.05 -10.04 -6.50
C ARG A 56 4.69 -9.07 -7.49
N LEU A 57 3.94 -8.66 -8.51
CA LEU A 57 4.42 -7.67 -9.49
C LEU A 57 4.68 -6.31 -8.83
N ILE A 58 3.71 -5.76 -8.09
CA ILE A 58 3.84 -4.48 -7.36
C ILE A 58 5.04 -4.51 -6.40
N THR A 59 5.25 -5.64 -5.73
CA THR A 59 6.43 -5.86 -4.88
C THR A 59 7.72 -5.78 -5.69
N ARG A 60 7.80 -6.54 -6.79
CA ARG A 60 8.98 -6.60 -7.66
C ARG A 60 9.32 -5.25 -8.31
N GLU A 61 8.31 -4.44 -8.64
CA GLU A 61 8.50 -3.09 -9.17
C GLU A 61 8.94 -2.07 -8.10
N GLY A 62 9.09 -2.48 -6.82
CA GLY A 62 9.70 -1.65 -5.78
C GLY A 62 8.74 -0.69 -5.08
N ALA A 63 7.45 -1.03 -4.97
CA ALA A 63 6.46 -0.11 -4.39
C ALA A 63 6.58 0.10 -2.87
N ILE A 64 7.14 -0.86 -2.11
CA ILE A 64 7.11 -0.85 -0.64
C ILE A 64 7.75 0.41 -0.03
N PRO A 65 8.97 0.83 -0.40
CA PRO A 65 9.58 2.05 0.14
C PRO A 65 8.71 3.30 -0.06
N ALA A 66 8.16 3.49 -1.27
CA ALA A 66 7.35 4.66 -1.58
C ALA A 66 6.00 4.64 -0.82
N ILE A 67 5.40 3.46 -0.62
CA ILE A 67 4.19 3.33 0.21
C ILE A 67 4.49 3.68 1.67
N ILE A 68 5.66 3.29 2.21
CA ILE A 68 6.08 3.66 3.57
C ILE A 68 6.28 5.18 3.68
N GLU A 69 6.86 5.82 2.66
CA GLU A 69 7.03 7.28 2.62
C GLU A 69 5.69 8.02 2.60
N ILE A 70 4.73 7.56 1.78
CA ILE A 70 3.37 8.13 1.74
C ILE A 70 2.64 7.88 3.07
N LEU A 71 2.85 6.74 3.72
CA LEU A 71 2.31 6.47 5.04
C LEU A 71 2.79 7.48 6.10
N GLN A 72 4.04 7.94 5.99
CA GLN A 72 4.62 8.92 6.90
C GLN A 72 4.14 10.35 6.62
N ASN A 73 4.13 10.74 5.34
CA ASN A 73 4.07 12.15 4.93
C ASN A 73 2.83 12.51 4.08
N GLY A 74 1.99 11.55 3.74
CA GLY A 74 0.83 11.73 2.88
C GLY A 74 -0.36 12.43 3.54
N THR A 75 -1.39 12.70 2.74
CA THR A 75 -2.71 13.12 3.23
C THR A 75 -3.34 12.03 4.08
N ASP A 76 -4.33 12.37 4.91
CA ASP A 76 -5.05 11.37 5.73
C ASP A 76 -5.59 10.20 4.87
N GLU A 77 -6.18 10.49 3.70
CA GLU A 77 -6.65 9.44 2.77
C GLU A 77 -5.48 8.63 2.18
N ALA A 78 -4.35 9.26 1.87
CA ALA A 78 -3.17 8.55 1.36
C ALA A 78 -2.52 7.65 2.43
N ARG A 79 -2.44 8.10 3.68
CA ARG A 79 -1.90 7.32 4.80
C ARG A 79 -2.78 6.12 5.12
N GLU A 80 -4.10 6.32 5.16
CA GLU A 80 -5.08 5.24 5.34
C GLU A 80 -4.93 4.16 4.25
N ASN A 81 -4.95 4.57 2.98
CA ASN A 81 -4.77 3.64 1.86
C ASN A 81 -3.39 2.96 1.87
N SER A 82 -2.35 3.66 2.34
CA SER A 82 -1.00 3.10 2.49
C SER A 82 -0.95 2.02 3.57
N ALA A 83 -1.60 2.23 4.72
CA ALA A 83 -1.70 1.21 5.77
C ALA A 83 -2.42 -0.05 5.27
N ALA A 84 -3.53 0.12 4.55
CA ALA A 84 -4.26 -0.99 3.93
C ALA A 84 -3.44 -1.70 2.85
N ALA A 85 -2.67 -0.96 2.03
CA ALA A 85 -1.79 -1.52 1.02
C ALA A 85 -0.65 -2.35 1.63
N LEU A 86 0.00 -1.84 2.69
CA LEU A 86 1.02 -2.58 3.43
C LEU A 86 0.46 -3.84 4.08
N PHE A 87 -0.76 -3.78 4.66
CA PHE A 87 -1.44 -4.99 5.13
C PHE A 87 -1.59 -6.01 3.99
N SER A 88 -2.16 -5.62 2.85
CA SER A 88 -2.36 -6.56 1.74
C SER A 88 -1.03 -7.13 1.22
N LEU A 89 -0.01 -6.29 1.02
CA LEU A 89 1.33 -6.72 0.60
C LEU A 89 1.97 -7.68 1.60
N SER A 90 1.81 -7.44 2.90
CA SER A 90 2.33 -8.29 3.97
C SER A 90 1.69 -9.68 4.02
N MET A 91 0.63 -9.94 3.25
CA MET A 91 0.12 -11.31 3.08
C MET A 91 1.11 -12.23 2.37
N LEU A 92 2.07 -11.69 1.62
CA LEU A 92 3.27 -12.44 1.19
C LEU A 92 4.29 -12.42 2.32
N ASP A 93 4.78 -13.58 2.76
CA ASP A 93 5.71 -13.67 3.91
C ASP A 93 7.02 -12.91 3.68
N GLU A 94 7.55 -12.95 2.45
CA GLU A 94 8.73 -12.18 2.02
C GLU A 94 8.57 -10.66 2.22
N ASN A 95 7.33 -10.17 2.06
CA ASN A 95 7.02 -8.75 2.26
C ASN A 95 6.95 -8.37 3.73
N LYS A 96 6.59 -9.29 4.64
CA LYS A 96 6.59 -8.99 6.08
C LYS A 96 7.99 -8.59 6.56
N VAL A 97 9.00 -9.34 6.13
CA VAL A 97 10.42 -9.07 6.43
C VAL A 97 10.85 -7.76 5.78
N THR A 98 10.54 -7.59 4.50
CA THR A 98 10.89 -6.38 3.74
C THR A 98 10.32 -5.11 4.40
N ILE A 99 9.03 -5.10 4.73
CA ILE A 99 8.37 -3.96 5.40
C ILE A 99 9.01 -3.66 6.75
N GLY A 100 9.32 -4.67 7.56
CA GLY A 100 10.02 -4.51 8.83
C GLY A 100 11.40 -3.89 8.66
N SER A 101 12.21 -4.46 7.77
CA SER A 101 13.59 -4.00 7.49
C SER A 101 13.67 -2.58 6.92
N LEU A 102 12.63 -2.13 6.24
CA LEU A 102 12.53 -0.79 5.65
C LEU A 102 11.88 0.23 6.61
N ASN A 103 11.83 -0.06 7.91
CA ASN A 103 11.24 0.82 8.93
C ASN A 103 9.75 1.16 8.66
N GLY A 104 8.98 0.20 8.15
CA GLY A 104 7.54 0.35 7.95
C GLY A 104 6.70 0.27 9.23
N ILE A 105 7.25 -0.27 10.32
CA ILE A 105 6.52 -0.45 11.60
C ILE A 105 6.31 0.88 12.36
N PRO A 106 7.32 1.75 12.56
CA PRO A 106 7.12 2.99 13.32
C PRO A 106 6.01 3.91 12.78
N PRO A 107 5.87 4.13 11.45
CA PRO A 107 4.77 4.93 10.91
C PRO A 107 3.38 4.33 11.17
N LEU A 108 3.26 3.00 11.13
CA LEU A 108 2.02 2.31 11.48
C LEU A 108 1.69 2.48 12.97
N VAL A 109 2.69 2.41 13.85
CA VAL A 109 2.51 2.69 15.30
C VAL A 109 2.07 4.15 15.52
N ASN A 110 2.65 5.10 14.78
CA ASN A 110 2.23 6.50 14.85
C ASN A 110 0.76 6.68 14.42
N LEU A 111 0.32 6.03 13.33
CA LEU A 111 -1.09 6.04 12.94
C LEU A 111 -1.99 5.40 14.01
N LEU A 112 -1.56 4.30 14.62
CA LEU A 112 -2.31 3.64 15.69
C LEU A 112 -2.53 4.56 16.90
N GLN A 113 -1.55 5.41 17.22
CA GLN A 113 -1.64 6.33 18.35
C GLN A 113 -2.41 7.60 17.99
N ASN A 114 -2.07 8.21 16.85
CA ASN A 114 -2.42 9.60 16.53
C ASN A 114 -3.37 9.75 15.34
N GLY A 115 -3.68 8.67 14.62
CA GLY A 115 -4.54 8.72 13.44
C GLY A 115 -6.04 8.84 13.77
N THR A 116 -6.84 8.97 12.72
CA THR A 116 -8.30 8.86 12.76
C THR A 116 -8.73 7.44 13.14
N THR A 117 -10.01 7.27 13.51
CA THR A 117 -10.57 5.93 13.82
C THR A 117 -10.34 4.91 12.70
N LYS A 118 -10.38 5.36 11.44
CA LYS A 118 -10.19 4.51 10.27
C LYS A 118 -8.72 4.13 10.07
N GLU A 119 -7.82 5.12 10.12
CA GLU A 119 -6.37 4.88 10.08
C GLU A 119 -5.91 3.95 11.20
N LYS A 120 -6.44 4.11 12.43
CA LYS A 120 -6.13 3.23 13.57
C LYS A 120 -6.52 1.78 13.31
N LYS A 121 -7.69 1.54 12.71
CA LYS A 121 -8.16 0.19 12.36
C LYS A 121 -7.24 -0.47 11.32
N ASP A 122 -6.89 0.25 10.26
CA ASP A 122 -6.06 -0.29 9.19
C ASP A 122 -4.61 -0.51 9.68
N ALA A 123 -4.07 0.43 10.46
CA ALA A 123 -2.77 0.28 11.12
C ALA A 123 -2.74 -0.92 12.08
N THR A 124 -3.77 -1.13 12.88
CA THR A 124 -3.87 -2.31 13.77
C THR A 124 -3.79 -3.60 12.98
N THR A 125 -4.52 -3.67 11.86
CA THR A 125 -4.59 -4.87 11.03
C THR A 125 -3.25 -5.16 10.35
N ALA A 126 -2.58 -4.12 9.83
CA ALA A 126 -1.24 -4.21 9.27
C ALA A 126 -0.22 -4.67 10.32
N LEU A 127 -0.20 -4.03 11.50
CA LEU A 127 0.70 -4.36 12.60
C LEU A 127 0.51 -5.80 13.10
N PHE A 128 -0.74 -6.24 13.25
CA PHE A 128 -1.04 -7.61 13.63
C PHE A 128 -0.41 -8.60 12.65
N ASN A 129 -0.64 -8.44 11.36
CA ASN A 129 -0.12 -9.36 10.36
C ASN A 129 1.41 -9.31 10.24
N LEU A 130 2.02 -8.13 10.37
CA LEU A 130 3.48 -7.98 10.40
C LEU A 130 4.11 -8.68 11.62
N SER A 131 3.44 -8.65 12.79
CA SER A 131 3.93 -9.28 14.02
C SER A 131 3.93 -10.81 14.00
N LEU A 132 3.21 -11.42 13.03
CA LEU A 132 3.24 -12.86 12.81
C LEU A 132 4.59 -13.33 12.26
N ASN A 133 5.40 -12.44 11.68
CA ASN A 133 6.76 -12.77 11.31
C ASN A 133 7.71 -12.59 12.52
N PRO A 134 8.47 -13.63 12.92
CA PRO A 134 9.41 -13.53 14.04
C PRO A 134 10.46 -12.42 13.90
N SER A 135 10.86 -12.06 12.68
CA SER A 135 11.85 -11.01 12.42
C SER A 135 11.36 -9.60 12.77
N ASN A 136 10.04 -9.44 12.91
CA ASN A 136 9.40 -8.17 13.26
C ASN A 136 9.09 -8.07 14.76
N LYS A 137 9.42 -9.10 15.56
CA LYS A 137 9.29 -9.07 17.01
C LYS A 137 10.52 -8.33 17.57
N LEU A 138 10.27 -7.14 18.12
CA LEU A 138 11.25 -6.37 18.90
C LEU A 138 11.63 -7.10 20.18
#